data_AF-A0A956XMS7-F1
#
_entry.id   AF-A0A956XMS7-F1
#
_cell.length_a   1.000
_cell.length_b   1.000
_cell.length_c   1.000
_cell.angle_alpha   90.00
_cell.angle_beta   90.00
_cell.angle_gamma   90.00
#
_symmetry.space_group_name_H-M   'P 1'
#
loop_
_entity.id
_entity.type
_entity.pdbx_description
1 polymer ?
#
loop_
_entity_poly.entity_id
_entity_poly.type
_entity_poly.pdbx_seq_one_letter_code
_entity_poly.pdbx_strand_id
1 'polypeptide(L)'
;LPNQSELCEAYYGETVTHADMFISNNKPSVTGQVPPLLSVGDLYFTMSPCLYLNQSDWRRVLYDHVFARRVTYRDYRKITEDSVNNLKNYYDNNRGKVIGVGAFHPDTQTWRPTN
;
A
#
# COMPACT_ATOMS: atom_id res chain seq x y z
N LEU A 1 26.60 -20.31 4.11
CA LEU A 1 26.20 -19.00 3.53
C LEU A 1 25.42 -18.25 4.62
N PRO A 2 25.56 -16.91 4.73
CA PRO A 2 24.85 -16.14 5.75
C PRO A 2 23.34 -16.17 5.50
N ASN A 3 22.55 -16.12 6.57
CA ASN A 3 21.09 -16.00 6.51
C ASN A 3 20.66 -14.52 6.38
N GLN A 4 19.36 -14.27 6.16
CA GLN A 4 18.85 -12.91 5.95
C GLN A 4 19.14 -11.98 7.14
N SER A 5 19.00 -12.45 8.39
CA SER A 5 19.27 -11.66 9.58
C SER A 5 20.74 -11.24 9.67
N GLU A 6 21.65 -12.18 9.43
CA GLU A 6 23.11 -11.92 9.41
C GLU A 6 23.49 -10.92 8.30
N LEU A 7 22.85 -11.03 7.13
CA LEU A 7 23.03 -10.07 6.04
C LEU A 7 22.49 -8.67 6.40
N CYS A 8 21.34 -8.61 7.07
CA CYS A 8 20.75 -7.34 7.49
C CYS A 8 21.57 -6.67 8.59
N GLU A 9 22.03 -7.42 9.59
CA GLU A 9 22.92 -6.89 10.65
C GLU A 9 24.22 -6.37 10.05
N ALA A 10 24.81 -7.08 9.09
CA ALA A 10 26.00 -6.61 8.39
C ALA A 10 25.77 -5.34 7.55
N TYR A 11 24.56 -5.17 6.97
CA TYR A 11 24.24 -4.03 6.10
C TYR A 11 23.73 -2.80 6.87
N TYR A 12 22.86 -3.00 7.85
CA TYR A 12 22.17 -1.95 8.61
C TYR A 12 22.81 -1.66 9.98
N GLY A 13 23.68 -2.55 10.48
CA GLY A 13 24.20 -2.50 11.85
C GLY A 13 23.24 -3.06 12.89
N GLU A 14 22.08 -3.56 12.47
CA GLU A 14 21.06 -4.16 13.31
C GLU A 14 20.24 -5.20 12.54
N THR A 15 19.61 -6.13 13.26
CA THR A 15 18.76 -7.16 12.66
C THR A 15 17.38 -6.58 12.30
N VAL A 16 17.30 -5.86 11.19
CA VAL A 16 16.04 -5.38 10.60
C VAL A 16 15.78 -6.15 9.30
N THR A 17 14.71 -6.95 9.26
CA THR A 17 14.39 -7.84 8.12
C THR A 17 13.06 -7.52 7.44
N HIS A 18 12.26 -6.63 8.04
CA HIS A 18 10.93 -6.27 7.58
C HIS A 18 10.63 -4.79 7.84
N ALA A 19 9.96 -4.14 6.89
CA ALA A 19 9.33 -2.84 7.07
C ALA A 19 7.81 -3.00 7.00
N ASP A 20 7.11 -2.71 8.11
CA ASP A 20 5.65 -2.91 8.21
C ASP A 20 4.86 -2.05 7.21
N MET A 21 5.38 -0.86 6.90
CA MET A 21 4.76 0.10 5.98
C MET A 21 5.81 0.73 5.07
N PHE A 22 5.44 0.93 3.81
CA PHE A 22 6.15 1.77 2.86
C PHE A 22 5.24 2.89 2.38
N ILE A 23 5.69 4.13 2.54
CA ILE A 23 4.90 5.33 2.23
C ILE A 23 5.69 6.18 1.23
N SER A 24 5.13 6.32 0.03
CA SER A 24 5.70 7.14 -1.06
C SER A 24 4.61 8.01 -1.69
N ASN A 25 4.89 8.63 -2.83
CA ASN A 25 3.96 9.55 -3.49
C ASN A 25 3.84 9.32 -5.00
N ASN A 26 2.70 9.76 -5.54
CA ASN A 26 2.32 9.72 -6.94
C ASN A 26 2.27 8.29 -7.50
N LYS A 27 3.34 7.88 -8.19
CA LYS A 27 3.39 6.68 -9.01
C LYS A 27 3.63 5.46 -8.12
N PRO A 28 2.71 4.49 -8.04
CA PRO A 28 2.94 3.29 -7.24
C PRO A 28 4.15 2.51 -7.75
N SER A 29 5.24 2.55 -6.98
CA SER A 29 6.47 1.82 -7.25
C SER A 29 7.26 1.66 -5.97
N VAL A 30 7.85 0.49 -5.79
CA VAL A 30 8.72 0.14 -4.66
C VAL A 30 10.15 -0.17 -5.11
N THR A 31 10.34 -0.41 -6.42
CA THR A 31 11.61 -0.82 -7.00
C THR A 31 12.67 0.27 -6.81
N GLY A 32 13.77 -0.11 -6.15
CA GLY A 32 14.88 0.81 -5.84
C GLY A 32 14.58 1.85 -4.77
N GLN A 33 13.37 1.87 -4.20
CA GLN A 33 12.98 2.77 -3.10
C GLN A 33 12.97 2.06 -1.75
N VAL A 34 12.71 0.75 -1.76
CA VAL A 34 12.77 -0.08 -0.57
C VAL A 34 14.24 -0.40 -0.25
N PRO A 35 14.69 -0.22 1.01
CA PRO A 35 16.03 -0.61 1.42
C PRO A 35 16.30 -2.11 1.14
N PRO A 36 17.50 -2.49 0.69
CA PRO A 36 17.79 -3.86 0.28
C PRO A 36 17.65 -4.85 1.44
N LEU A 37 17.49 -6.14 1.13
CA LEU A 37 17.36 -7.22 2.13
C LEU A 37 16.09 -7.18 2.99
N LEU A 38 15.26 -6.14 2.87
CA LEU A 38 14.00 -6.03 3.60
C LEU A 38 12.84 -6.61 2.79
N SER A 39 11.97 -7.32 3.49
CA SER A 39 10.59 -7.51 3.05
C SER A 39 9.75 -6.28 3.42
N VAL A 40 8.67 -6.03 2.70
CA VAL A 40 7.80 -4.85 2.94
C VAL A 40 6.36 -5.30 3.05
N GLY A 41 5.67 -4.75 4.05
CA GLY A 41 4.24 -4.92 4.28
C GLY A 41 3.40 -3.94 3.45
N ASP A 42 2.65 -3.10 4.14
CA ASP A 42 1.60 -2.29 3.52
C ASP A 42 2.16 -1.13 2.70
N LEU A 43 1.59 -0.93 1.51
CA LEU A 43 2.00 0.11 0.58
C LEU A 43 0.99 1.27 0.58
N TYR A 44 1.49 2.48 0.80
CA TYR A 44 0.71 3.71 0.74
C TYR A 44 1.36 4.70 -0.24
N PHE A 45 0.54 5.24 -1.14
CA PHE A 45 1.00 6.22 -2.13
C PHE A 45 0.13 7.47 -2.00
N THR A 46 0.75 8.57 -1.56
CA THR A 46 0.09 9.86 -1.42
C THR A 46 -0.04 10.56 -2.78
N MET A 47 -1.10 11.34 -2.95
CA MET A 47 -1.30 12.13 -4.19
C MET A 47 -0.37 13.33 -4.31
N SER A 48 0.13 13.81 -3.18
CA SER A 48 1.01 14.97 -3.06
C SER A 48 2.38 14.51 -2.59
N PRO A 49 3.45 15.32 -2.73
CA PRO A 49 4.73 15.01 -2.12
C PRO A 49 4.59 14.64 -0.63
N CYS A 50 5.33 13.62 -0.17
CA CYS A 50 5.23 13.13 1.21
C CYS A 50 5.50 14.21 2.27
N LEU A 51 6.22 15.29 1.91
CA LEU A 51 6.44 16.46 2.76
C LEU A 51 5.14 17.19 3.15
N TYR A 52 4.03 16.93 2.46
CA TYR A 52 2.72 17.56 2.73
C TYR A 52 1.84 16.70 3.65
N LEU A 53 2.30 15.51 4.06
CA LEU A 53 1.57 14.67 5.01
C LEU A 53 1.40 15.41 6.33
N ASN A 54 0.15 15.72 6.66
CA ASN A 54 -0.20 16.30 7.96
C ASN A 54 -0.57 15.19 8.96
N GLN A 55 -0.80 15.58 10.21
CA GLN A 55 -1.16 14.66 11.30
C GLN A 55 -2.43 13.85 11.01
N SER A 56 -3.41 14.43 10.32
CA SER A 56 -4.66 13.75 9.96
C SER A 56 -4.40 12.63 8.95
N ASP A 57 -3.61 12.90 7.92
CA ASP A 57 -3.25 11.90 6.90
C ASP A 57 -2.45 10.75 7.52
N TRP A 58 -1.49 11.07 8.39
CA TRP A 58 -0.74 10.06 9.16
C TRP A 58 -1.64 9.17 9.99
N ARG A 59 -2.61 9.74 10.73
CA ARG A 59 -3.56 8.96 11.52
C ARG A 59 -4.42 8.05 10.66
N ARG A 60 -4.80 8.47 9.46
CA ARG A 60 -5.57 7.64 8.52
C ARG A 60 -4.75 6.44 8.03
N VAL A 61 -3.49 6.65 7.64
CA VAL A 61 -2.57 5.58 7.24
C VAL A 61 -2.36 4.59 8.39
N LEU A 62 -2.07 5.09 9.60
CA LEU A 62 -1.87 4.25 10.77
C LEU A 62 -3.14 3.46 11.15
N TYR A 63 -4.31 4.10 11.10
CA TYR A 63 -5.58 3.41 11.38
C TYR A 63 -5.83 2.28 10.38
N ASP A 64 -5.55 2.51 9.11
CA ASP A 64 -5.70 1.48 8.08
C ASP A 64 -4.77 0.29 8.32
N HIS A 65 -3.48 0.55 8.59
CA HIS A 65 -2.47 -0.47 8.88
C HIS A 65 -2.77 -1.29 10.15
N VAL A 66 -3.12 -0.60 11.24
CA VAL A 66 -3.33 -1.25 12.55
C VAL A 66 -4.68 -1.95 12.64
N PHE A 67 -5.73 -1.36 12.06
CA PHE A 67 -7.09 -1.84 12.22
C PHE A 67 -7.67 -2.37 10.91
N ALA A 68 -7.87 -1.52 9.90
CA ALA A 68 -8.71 -1.87 8.74
C ALA A 68 -8.22 -3.10 7.98
N ARG A 69 -6.91 -3.21 7.74
CA ARG A 69 -6.31 -4.34 7.01
C ARG A 69 -6.30 -5.65 7.78
N ARG A 70 -6.29 -5.57 9.12
CA ARG A 70 -6.27 -6.75 9.99
C ARG A 70 -7.65 -7.41 10.15
N VAL A 71 -8.73 -6.73 9.74
CA VAL A 71 -10.10 -7.29 9.71
C VAL A 71 -10.37 -8.14 8.46
N THR A 72 -9.36 -8.41 7.63
CA THR A 72 -9.54 -9.12 6.34
C THR A 72 -9.90 -10.62 6.46
N TYR A 73 -10.06 -11.18 7.66
CA TYR A 73 -10.58 -12.53 7.84
C TYR A 73 -12.06 -12.62 7.42
N ARG A 74 -12.33 -13.23 6.27
CA ARG A 74 -13.69 -13.51 5.79
C ARG A 74 -14.21 -14.80 6.41
N ASP A 75 -15.19 -14.69 7.30
CA ASP A 75 -16.01 -15.84 7.72
C ASP A 75 -17.13 -16.07 6.71
N TYR A 76 -16.87 -16.90 5.70
CA TYR A 76 -17.83 -17.22 4.64
C TYR A 76 -19.14 -17.84 5.15
N ARG A 77 -19.20 -18.34 6.38
CA ARG A 77 -20.43 -18.89 6.97
C ARG A 77 -21.41 -17.80 7.40
N LYS A 78 -20.94 -16.55 7.54
CA LYS A 78 -21.75 -15.39 7.95
C LYS A 78 -22.17 -14.52 6.76
N ILE A 79 -21.79 -14.90 5.54
CA ILE A 79 -22.13 -14.13 4.34
C ILE A 79 -23.59 -14.41 3.95
N THR A 80 -24.41 -13.37 3.91
CA THR A 80 -25.80 -13.47 3.44
C THR A 80 -25.85 -13.40 1.91
N GLU A 81 -26.95 -13.86 1.31
CA GLU A 81 -27.18 -13.69 -0.14
C GLU A 81 -27.12 -12.21 -0.56
N ASP A 82 -27.69 -11.31 0.24
CA ASP A 82 -27.60 -9.87 0.02
C ASP A 82 -26.15 -9.35 0.04
N SER A 83 -25.31 -9.89 0.93
CA SER A 83 -23.89 -9.53 1.00
C SER A 83 -23.13 -10.01 -0.24
N VAL A 84 -23.46 -11.19 -0.76
CA VAL A 84 -22.90 -11.71 -2.01
C VAL A 84 -23.32 -10.85 -3.19
N ASN A 85 -24.61 -10.49 -3.28
CA ASN A 85 -25.13 -9.60 -4.32
C ASN A 85 -24.48 -8.21 -4.25
N ASN A 86 -24.30 -7.67 -3.05
CA ASN A 86 -23.58 -6.41 -2.84
C ASN A 86 -22.13 -6.50 -3.35
N LEU A 87 -21.41 -7.57 -2.99
CA LEU A 87 -20.02 -7.77 -3.42
C LEU A 87 -19.91 -7.92 -4.94
N LYS A 88 -20.83 -8.66 -5.56
CA LYS A 88 -20.91 -8.82 -7.02
C LYS A 88 -21.12 -7.47 -7.70
N ASN A 89 -22.12 -6.70 -7.26
CA ASN A 89 -22.40 -5.38 -7.79
C ASN A 89 -21.20 -4.44 -7.61
N TYR A 90 -20.51 -4.51 -6.47
CA TYR A 90 -19.31 -3.73 -6.23
C TYR A 90 -18.20 -4.07 -7.24
N TYR A 91 -17.92 -5.35 -7.50
CA TYR A 91 -16.90 -5.73 -8.49
C TYR A 91 -17.33 -5.41 -9.92
N ASP A 92 -18.60 -5.59 -10.28
CA ASP A 92 -19.12 -5.27 -11.61
C ASP A 92 -19.03 -3.76 -11.89
N ASN A 93 -19.38 -2.91 -10.92
CA ASN A 93 -19.29 -1.45 -11.04
C ASN A 93 -17.85 -0.92 -11.07
N ASN A 94 -16.89 -1.71 -10.58
CA ASN A 94 -15.47 -1.36 -10.59
C ASN A 94 -14.67 -2.17 -11.61
N ARG A 95 -15.36 -2.91 -12.50
CA ARG A 95 -14.71 -3.69 -13.55
C ARG A 95 -13.90 -2.77 -14.46
N GLY A 96 -12.63 -3.11 -14.65
CA GLY A 96 -11.69 -2.30 -15.44
C GLY A 96 -11.02 -1.14 -14.68
N LYS A 97 -11.42 -0.86 -13.43
CA LYS A 97 -10.68 0.08 -12.58
C LYS A 97 -9.45 -0.63 -12.00
N VAL A 98 -8.29 -0.02 -12.16
CA VAL A 98 -7.01 -0.58 -11.73
C VAL A 98 -6.28 0.46 -10.88
N ILE A 99 -6.00 0.11 -9.62
CA ILE A 99 -5.23 0.97 -8.72
C ILE A 99 -3.82 1.15 -9.31
N GLY A 100 -3.36 2.41 -9.40
CA GLY A 100 -2.06 2.75 -9.96
C GLY A 100 -2.03 3.00 -11.47
N VAL A 101 -3.18 2.96 -12.16
CA VAL A 101 -3.31 3.50 -13.52
C VAL A 101 -3.59 5.01 -13.45
N GLY A 102 -2.95 5.75 -14.34
CA GLY A 102 -3.03 7.21 -14.39
C GLY A 102 -2.52 7.78 -15.70
N ALA A 103 -2.60 9.10 -15.83
CA ALA A 103 -2.25 9.85 -17.04
C ALA A 103 -1.16 10.89 -16.75
N PHE A 104 -0.35 11.17 -17.77
CA PHE A 104 0.60 12.27 -17.74
C PHE A 104 -0.12 13.58 -18.06
N HIS A 105 0.04 14.59 -17.20
CA HIS A 105 -0.46 15.93 -17.43
C HIS A 105 0.66 16.78 -18.05
N PRO A 106 0.51 17.28 -19.30
CA PRO A 106 1.60 17.92 -20.02
C PRO A 106 2.04 19.23 -19.36
N ASP A 107 1.10 20.10 -18.96
CA ASP A 107 1.47 21.45 -18.50
C ASP A 107 2.22 21.45 -17.17
N THR A 108 1.84 20.56 -16.24
CA THR A 108 2.51 20.41 -14.95
C THR A 108 3.59 19.34 -14.96
N GLN A 109 3.73 18.60 -16.06
CA GLN A 109 4.64 17.46 -16.22
C GLN A 109 4.54 16.41 -15.10
N THR A 110 3.32 16.17 -14.61
CA THR A 110 3.07 15.23 -13.50
C THR A 110 2.25 14.04 -13.98
N TRP A 111 2.56 12.85 -13.48
CA TRP A 111 1.62 11.73 -13.55
C TRP A 111 0.57 11.86 -12.45
N ARG A 112 -0.70 11.59 -12.79
CA ARG A 112 -1.83 11.63 -11.86
C ARG A 112 -2.68 10.36 -12.04
N PRO A 113 -3.14 9.71 -10.96
CA PRO A 113 -4.05 8.58 -11.09
C PRO A 113 -5.38 9.04 -11.70
N THR A 114 -6.01 8.17 -12.48
CA THR A 114 -7.23 8.47 -13.27
C THR A 114 -8.46 7.71 -12.79
N ASN A 115 -8.36 7.01 -11.66
CA ASN A 115 -9.42 6.18 -11.09
C ASN A 115 -9.89 6.72 -9.74
#